data_AF-D1KDG5-F1
#
_entry.id   AF-D1KDG5-F1
#
_cell.length_a   1.000
_cell.length_b   1.000
_cell.length_c   1.000
_cell.angle_alpha   90.00
_cell.angle_beta   90.00
_cell.angle_gamma   90.00
#
_symmetry.space_group_name_H-M   'P 1'
#
loop_
_entity.id
_entity.type
_entity.pdbx_description
1 polymer ?
#
loop_
_entity_poly.entity_id
_entity_poly.type
_entity_poly.pdbx_seq_one_letter_code
_entity_poly.pdbx_strand_id
1 'polypeptide(L)'
;MQSDVSFLRRLGAISYDTFLVFSLVFFIVGVIIITVFKNQAQISEMLFYTVTLPATYFYFSLSWTKGRQTLGMKAWKFQVVQKNGKNITQKQALIRFILAIIGIISLSQLFNKDNLALHDQLSKTILIKN
;
A
#
# COMPACT_ATOMS: atom_id res chain seq x y z
N MET A 1 12.35 2.81 19.32
CA MET A 1 10.88 2.82 19.11
C MET A 1 10.51 1.52 18.42
N GLN A 2 9.84 0.63 19.15
CA GLN A 2 9.27 -0.60 18.62
C GLN A 2 7.88 -0.30 18.04
N SER A 3 7.39 -1.16 17.15
CA SER A 3 6.01 -1.03 16.64
C SER A 3 5.06 -1.76 17.58
N ASP A 4 3.97 -1.10 17.99
CA ASP A 4 2.95 -1.70 18.87
C ASP A 4 1.82 -2.40 18.08
N VAL A 5 1.98 -2.55 16.76
CA VAL A 5 0.96 -3.14 15.89
C VAL A 5 1.23 -4.62 15.69
N SER A 6 0.35 -5.45 16.26
CA SER A 6 0.37 -6.91 16.11
C SER A 6 0.34 -7.34 14.63
N PHE A 7 0.99 -8.46 14.33
CA PHE A 7 1.04 -9.05 12.99
C PHE A 7 -0.35 -9.28 12.37
N LEU A 8 -1.31 -9.80 13.12
CA LEU A 8 -2.68 -10.05 12.62
C LEU A 8 -3.40 -8.78 12.14
N ARG A 9 -3.21 -7.65 12.83
CA ARG A 9 -3.79 -6.37 12.40
C ARG A 9 -3.16 -5.85 11.10
N ARG A 10 -1.86 -6.09 10.92
CA ARG A 10 -1.14 -5.74 9.69
C ARG A 10 -1.63 -6.61 8.52
N LEU A 11 -1.72 -7.93 8.72
CA LEU A 11 -2.29 -8.84 7.72
C LEU A 11 -3.71 -8.46 7.36
N GLY A 12 -4.55 -8.21 8.36
CA GLY A 12 -5.92 -7.77 8.14
C GLY A 12 -5.99 -6.49 7.31
N ALA A 13 -5.19 -5.47 7.63
CA ALA A 13 -5.15 -4.25 6.83
C ALA A 13 -4.68 -4.50 5.39
N ILE A 14 -3.66 -5.34 5.19
CA ILE A 14 -3.18 -5.73 3.86
C ILE A 14 -4.30 -6.42 3.08
N SER A 15 -5.00 -7.40 3.67
CA SER A 15 -6.12 -8.07 3.02
C SER A 15 -7.22 -7.09 2.60
N TYR A 16 -7.56 -6.14 3.48
CA TYR A 16 -8.52 -5.08 3.16
C TYR A 16 -8.06 -4.22 1.98
N ASP A 17 -6.80 -3.74 2.02
CA ASP A 17 -6.26 -2.91 0.95
C ASP A 17 -6.09 -3.69 -0.37
N THR A 18 -5.83 -5.00 -0.33
CA THR A 18 -5.78 -5.85 -1.52
C THR A 18 -7.13 -5.90 -2.23
N PHE A 19 -8.23 -6.14 -1.51
CA PHE A 19 -9.56 -6.12 -2.11
C PHE A 19 -9.92 -4.75 -2.67
N LEU A 20 -9.50 -3.68 -1.98
CA LEU A 20 -9.78 -2.31 -2.39
C LEU A 20 -9.05 -1.95 -3.67
N VAL A 21 -7.75 -2.25 -3.75
CA VAL A 21 -6.94 -2.05 -4.96
C VAL A 21 -7.46 -2.92 -6.10
N PHE A 22 -7.80 -4.18 -5.82
CA PHE A 22 -8.40 -5.07 -6.81
C PHE A 22 -9.68 -4.46 -7.40
N SER A 23 -10.62 -4.03 -6.55
CA SER A 23 -11.85 -3.38 -6.99
C SER A 23 -11.58 -2.09 -7.78
N LEU A 24 -10.64 -1.25 -7.32
CA LEU A 24 -10.27 0.00 -7.98
C LEU A 24 -9.71 -0.24 -9.39
N VAL A 25 -8.78 -1.19 -9.52
CA VAL A 25 -8.13 -1.51 -10.80
C VAL A 25 -9.15 -2.07 -11.79
N PHE A 26 -9.96 -3.03 -11.37
CA PHE A 26 -11.01 -3.61 -12.23
C PHE A 26 -12.04 -2.56 -12.66
N PHE A 27 -12.39 -1.64 -11.77
CA PHE A 27 -13.29 -0.53 -12.09
C PHE A 27 -12.69 0.40 -13.17
N ILE A 28 -11.44 0.85 -12.99
CA ILE A 28 -10.76 1.73 -13.95
C ILE A 28 -10.61 1.02 -15.31
N VAL A 29 -10.17 -0.24 -15.30
CA VAL A 29 -10.03 -1.06 -16.51
C VAL A 29 -11.38 -1.23 -17.21
N GLY A 30 -12.45 -1.55 -16.48
CA GLY A 30 -13.79 -1.67 -17.03
C GLY A 30 -14.29 -0.38 -17.70
N VAL A 31 -14.06 0.77 -17.07
CA VAL A 31 -14.38 2.09 -17.66
C VAL A 31 -13.61 2.32 -18.96
N ILE A 32 -12.33 1.97 -19.02
CA ILE A 32 -11.50 2.12 -20.22
C ILE A 32 -12.02 1.22 -21.36
N ILE A 33 -12.42 -0.02 -21.08
CA ILE A 33 -12.99 -0.93 -22.11
C ILE A 33 -14.23 -0.32 -22.75
N ILE A 34 -15.14 0.19 -21.91
CA ILE A 34 -16.43 0.72 -22.38
C ILE A 34 -16.22 2.01 -23.18
N THR A 35 -15.40 2.92 -22.66
CA THR A 35 -15.25 4.27 -23.22
C THR A 35 -14.27 4.36 -24.39
N VAL A 36 -13.12 3.68 -24.29
CA VAL A 36 -12.04 3.78 -25.28
C VAL A 36 -12.15 2.67 -26.33
N PHE A 37 -12.40 1.44 -25.89
CA PHE A 37 -12.42 0.26 -26.77
C PHE A 37 -13.81 -0.08 -27.30
N LYS A 38 -14.84 0.70 -26.98
CA LYS A 38 -16.24 0.48 -27.43
C LYS A 38 -16.70 -0.97 -27.22
N ASN A 39 -16.44 -1.52 -26.03
CA ASN A 39 -16.73 -2.91 -25.65
C ASN A 39 -15.90 -4.00 -26.35
N GLN A 40 -14.82 -3.64 -27.07
CA GLN A 40 -13.85 -4.65 -27.49
C GLN A 40 -12.99 -5.04 -26.28
N ALA A 41 -13.11 -6.30 -25.86
CA ALA A 41 -12.41 -6.85 -24.70
C ALA A 41 -10.90 -7.10 -24.95
N GLN A 42 -10.30 -6.41 -25.92
CA GLN A 42 -8.91 -6.60 -26.27
C GLN A 42 -8.03 -5.57 -25.56
N ILE A 43 -7.76 -5.84 -24.29
CA ILE A 43 -6.73 -5.12 -23.53
C ILE A 43 -5.41 -5.86 -23.71
N SER A 44 -4.39 -5.13 -24.19
CA SER A 44 -3.03 -5.67 -24.16
C SER A 44 -2.54 -5.78 -22.71
N GLU A 45 -1.78 -6.82 -22.40
CA GLU A 45 -1.15 -6.98 -21.09
C GLU A 45 -0.38 -5.71 -20.67
N MET A 46 0.29 -5.06 -21.64
CA MET A 46 1.00 -3.81 -21.44
C MET A 46 0.10 -2.69 -20.93
N LEU A 47 -1.10 -2.50 -21.50
CA LEU A 47 -2.06 -1.52 -21.02
C LEU A 47 -2.56 -1.84 -19.61
N PHE A 48 -2.84 -3.12 -19.33
CA PHE A 48 -3.26 -3.55 -18.00
C PHE A 48 -2.21 -3.19 -16.94
N TYR A 49 -0.92 -3.48 -17.17
CA TYR A 49 0.15 -3.10 -16.23
C TYR A 49 0.35 -1.58 -16.13
N THR A 50 0.23 -0.87 -17.25
CA THR A 50 0.40 0.60 -17.32
C THR A 50 -0.72 1.34 -16.59
N VAL A 51 -1.90 0.75 -16.45
CA VAL A 51 -3.01 1.29 -15.63
C VAL A 51 -2.86 0.85 -14.17
N THR A 52 -2.59 -0.43 -13.94
CA THR A 52 -2.60 -1.04 -12.61
C THR A 52 -1.51 -0.49 -11.69
N LEU A 53 -0.27 -0.38 -12.19
CA LEU A 53 0.87 0.07 -11.38
C LEU A 53 0.70 1.51 -10.90
N PRO A 54 0.40 2.50 -11.77
CA PRO A 54 0.16 3.87 -11.33
C PRO A 54 -1.07 3.98 -10.43
N ALA A 55 -2.20 3.34 -10.75
CA ALA A 55 -3.41 3.40 -9.93
C ALA A 55 -3.14 2.93 -8.49
N THR A 56 -2.42 1.81 -8.35
CA THR A 56 -2.04 1.26 -7.05
C THR A 56 -1.06 2.18 -6.33
N TYR A 57 -0.05 2.71 -7.02
CA TYR A 57 0.90 3.67 -6.46
C TYR A 57 0.21 4.93 -5.94
N PHE A 58 -0.68 5.53 -6.74
CA PHE A 58 -1.41 6.73 -6.37
C PHE A 58 -2.31 6.48 -5.15
N TYR A 59 -3.04 5.36 -5.11
CA TYR A 59 -3.86 4.99 -3.95
C TYR A 59 -3.04 4.96 -2.67
N PHE A 60 -1.94 4.20 -2.64
CA PHE A 60 -1.10 4.07 -1.45
C PHE A 60 -0.38 5.37 -1.11
N SER A 61 0.27 6.01 -2.09
CA SER A 61 1.06 7.23 -1.87
C SER A 61 0.21 8.38 -1.34
N LEU A 62 -0.98 8.60 -1.91
CA LEU A 62 -1.90 9.63 -1.44
C LEU A 62 -2.43 9.34 -0.04
N SER A 63 -2.86 8.09 0.22
CA SER A 63 -3.37 7.66 1.52
C SER A 63 -2.35 7.90 2.64
N TRP A 64 -1.09 7.59 2.35
CA TRP A 64 0.03 7.71 3.25
C TRP A 64 0.49 9.15 3.49
N THR A 65 0.63 9.94 2.42
CA THR A 65 1.20 11.30 2.52
C THR A 65 0.19 12.32 3.05
N LYS A 66 -1.08 12.22 2.62
CA LYS A 66 -2.16 13.11 3.08
C LYS A 66 -2.82 12.61 4.36
N GLY A 67 -3.05 11.31 4.49
CA GLY A 67 -3.88 10.74 5.55
C GLY A 67 -3.14 9.93 6.62
N ARG A 68 -1.83 9.66 6.47
CA ARG A 68 -1.02 8.76 7.34
C ARG A 68 -1.54 7.32 7.44
N GLN A 69 -2.61 6.99 6.71
CA GLN A 69 -3.36 5.73 6.83
C GLN A 69 -4.00 5.37 5.49
N THR A 70 -3.90 4.10 5.12
CA THR A 70 -4.76 3.50 4.09
C THR A 70 -6.14 3.16 4.67
N LEU A 71 -7.09 2.76 3.82
CA LEU A 71 -8.39 2.33 4.31
C LEU A 71 -8.29 1.08 5.18
N GLY A 72 -7.44 0.11 4.80
CA GLY A 72 -7.15 -1.06 5.63
C GLY A 72 -6.58 -0.67 7.00
N MET A 73 -5.63 0.26 7.03
CA MET A 73 -5.06 0.80 8.27
C MET A 73 -6.12 1.46 9.17
N LYS A 74 -7.07 2.20 8.58
CA LYS A 74 -8.20 2.79 9.31
C LYS A 74 -9.11 1.73 9.91
N ALA A 75 -9.46 0.70 9.14
CA ALA A 75 -10.32 -0.40 9.60
C ALA A 75 -9.71 -1.14 10.82
N TRP A 76 -8.38 -1.28 10.82
CA TRP A 76 -7.63 -1.96 11.89
C TRP A 76 -7.00 -1.02 12.94
N LYS A 77 -7.35 0.28 12.88
CA LYS A 77 -7.01 1.33 13.86
C LYS A 77 -5.50 1.49 14.12
N PHE A 78 -4.70 1.64 13.06
CA PHE A 78 -3.29 2.00 13.19
C PHE A 78 -2.83 2.91 12.05
N GLN A 79 -1.71 3.60 12.21
CA GLN A 79 -1.19 4.55 11.22
C GLN A 79 0.31 4.46 11.06
N VAL A 80 0.79 4.94 9.91
CA VAL A 80 2.23 5.08 9.63
C VAL A 80 2.69 6.51 9.87
N VAL A 81 3.74 6.64 10.68
CA VAL A 81 4.35 7.93 10.99
C VAL A 81 5.87 7.84 10.87
N GLN A 82 6.53 8.97 10.64
CA GLN A 82 7.98 9.04 10.78
C GLN A 82 8.37 8.83 12.26
N LYS A 83 9.61 8.40 12.51
CA LYS A 83 10.17 8.33 13.88
C LYS A 83 10.06 9.65 14.66
N ASN A 84 10.01 10.78 13.95
CA ASN A 84 9.86 12.12 14.53
C ASN A 84 8.38 12.54 14.71
N GLY A 85 7.41 11.62 14.55
CA GLY A 85 5.97 11.88 14.65
C GLY A 85 5.34 12.64 13.47
N LYS A 86 6.14 13.05 12.48
CA LYS A 86 5.69 13.76 11.28
C LYS A 86 5.08 12.83 10.23
N ASN A 87 4.36 13.41 9.27
CA ASN A 87 3.85 12.69 8.09
C ASN A 87 4.98 12.07 7.29
N ILE A 88 4.67 10.97 6.62
CA ILE A 88 5.61 10.37 5.68
C ILE A 88 5.70 11.20 4.40
N THR A 89 6.92 11.34 3.88
CA THR A 89 7.18 12.14 2.68
C THR A 89 6.88 11.33 1.42
N GLN A 90 6.69 12.02 0.28
CA GLN A 90 6.50 11.36 -1.02
C GLN A 90 7.66 10.41 -1.37
N LYS A 91 8.91 10.80 -1.06
CA LYS A 91 10.08 9.91 -1.22
C LYS A 91 9.96 8.63 -0.39
N GLN A 92 9.51 8.73 0.86
CA GLN A 92 9.31 7.55 1.73
C GLN A 92 8.16 6.67 1.23
N ALA A 93 7.07 7.26 0.75
CA ALA A 93 5.96 6.53 0.16
C ALA A 93 6.41 5.73 -1.07
N LEU A 94 7.23 6.31 -1.94
CA LEU A 94 7.81 5.63 -3.10
C LEU A 94 8.72 4.47 -2.70
N ILE A 95 9.61 4.67 -1.73
CA ILE A 95 10.47 3.58 -1.21
C ILE A 95 9.60 2.45 -0.63
N ARG A 96 8.57 2.78 0.16
CA ARG A 96 7.64 1.80 0.72
C ARG A 96 6.90 1.03 -0.38
N PHE A 97 6.52 1.70 -1.47
CA PHE A 97 5.83 1.07 -2.59
C PHE A 97 6.74 0.14 -3.41
N ILE A 98 7.99 0.54 -3.69
CA ILE A 98 8.95 -0.33 -4.39
C ILE A 98 9.26 -1.56 -3.55
N LEU A 99 9.53 -1.38 -2.25
CA LEU A 99 9.75 -2.48 -1.33
C LEU A 99 8.51 -3.36 -1.18
N ALA A 100 7.32 -2.78 -1.40
CA ALA A 100 6.08 -3.50 -1.42
C ALA A 100 6.00 -4.48 -2.61
N ILE A 101 6.30 -4.01 -3.82
CA ILE A 101 6.29 -4.83 -5.04
C ILE A 101 7.29 -5.98 -4.97
N ILE A 102 8.47 -5.78 -4.36
CA ILE A 102 9.54 -6.80 -4.27
C ILE A 102 9.14 -7.94 -3.28
N GLY A 103 7.99 -7.85 -2.60
CA GLY A 103 7.49 -8.93 -1.75
C GLY A 103 8.18 -9.03 -0.39
N ILE A 104 9.03 -8.07 -0.04
CA ILE A 104 9.72 -7.98 1.27
C ILE A 104 8.75 -7.52 2.39
N ILE A 105 7.45 -7.35 2.07
CA ILE A 105 6.42 -6.79 2.94
C ILE A 105 6.14 -7.63 4.17
N SER A 106 6.02 -8.95 4.02
CA SER A 106 5.25 -9.72 5.01
C SER A 106 6.11 -10.69 5.81
N LEU A 107 7.17 -11.23 5.21
CA LEU A 107 7.97 -12.27 5.85
C LEU A 107 9.19 -11.75 6.61
N SER A 108 9.69 -10.55 6.29
CA SER A 108 10.87 -10.00 6.94
C SER A 108 10.65 -9.65 8.42
N GLN A 109 9.40 -9.45 8.84
CA GLN A 109 9.04 -9.19 10.24
C GLN A 109 9.09 -10.46 11.11
N LEU A 110 8.85 -11.66 10.54
CA LEU A 110 8.90 -12.92 11.28
C LEU A 110 10.32 -13.28 11.74
N PHE A 111 11.34 -12.74 11.07
CA PHE A 111 12.74 -12.97 11.38
C PHE A 111 13.37 -11.89 12.27
N ASN A 112 12.65 -10.82 12.63
CA ASN A 112 13.23 -9.66 13.31
C ASN A 112 12.59 -9.42 14.69
N LYS A 113 13.40 -9.51 15.76
CA LYS A 113 12.99 -9.37 17.18
C LYS A 113 12.29 -8.04 17.52
N ASP A 114 12.45 -7.01 16.70
CA ASP A 114 11.91 -5.66 16.93
C ASP A 114 10.51 -5.41 16.33
N ASN A 115 9.86 -6.40 15.70
CA ASN A 115 8.58 -6.23 14.99
C ASN A 115 8.61 -5.12 13.90
N LEU A 116 9.79 -4.78 13.40
CA LEU A 116 9.98 -3.83 12.30
C LEU A 116 10.17 -4.61 11.01
N ALA A 117 9.34 -4.36 10.02
CA ALA A 117 9.57 -4.88 8.69
C ALA A 117 10.74 -4.11 8.04
N LEU A 118 11.52 -4.75 7.14
CA LEU A 118 12.72 -4.13 6.53
C LEU A 118 12.44 -2.78 5.87
N HIS A 119 11.22 -2.58 5.35
CA HIS A 119 10.78 -1.32 4.78
C HIS A 119 10.53 -0.22 5.83
N ASP A 120 10.11 -0.56 7.06
CA ASP A 120 9.99 0.41 8.15
C ASP A 120 11.39 0.89 8.60
N GLN A 121 12.36 -0.03 8.64
CA GLN A 121 13.77 0.30 8.92
C GLN A 121 14.38 1.21 7.84
N LEU A 122 14.21 0.84 6.56
CA LEU A 122 14.77 1.58 5.43
C LEU A 122 14.06 2.93 5.20
N SER A 123 12.75 2.99 5.41
CA SER A 123 11.99 4.25 5.27
C SER A 123 12.06 5.15 6.51
N LYS A 124 12.65 4.70 7.62
CA LYS A 124 12.65 5.38 8.93
C LYS A 124 11.24 5.73 9.43
N THR A 125 10.30 4.81 9.22
CA THR A 125 8.90 4.96 9.66
C THR A 125 8.56 3.91 10.71
N ILE A 126 7.51 4.18 11.48
CA ILE A 126 6.99 3.28 12.51
C ILE A 126 5.47 3.21 12.36
N LEU A 127 4.90 2.07 12.71
CA LEU A 127 3.45 1.89 12.80
C LEU A 127 3.04 2.03 14.25
N ILE A 128 2.11 2.96 14.49
CA ILE A 128 1.55 3.25 15.82
C ILE A 128 0.07 2.91 15.81
N LYS A 129 -0.42 2.34 16.90
CA LYS A 129 -1.85 2.12 17.10
C LYS A 129 -2.54 3.49 17.32
N ASN A 130 -3.75 3.63 16.79
CA ASN A 130 -4.61 4.77 17.10
C ASN A 130 -5.30 4.62 18.46
#